data_AF-A0A524IAX7-F1
#
_entry.id   AF-A0A524IAX7-F1
#
_cell.length_a   1.000
_cell.length_b   1.000
_cell.length_c   1.000
_cell.angle_alpha   90.00
_cell.angle_beta   90.00
_cell.angle_gamma   90.00
#
_symmetry.space_group_name_H-M   'P 1'
#
loop_
_entity.id
_entity.type
_entity.pdbx_description
1 polymer ?
#
loop_
_entity_poly.entity_id
_entity_poly.type
_entity_poly.pdbx_seq_one_letter_code
_entity_poly.pdbx_strand_id
1 'polypeptide(L)'
;MPGDILLVNLIDESDGLFTNFTAEANYSYHSALYLEIEYEGKFFPVIYEAYEKGARIVPLITFVQPSYTGFIEILRWKNQDSVNRSVLSQAVLAYLELPHCFNLTLNDEVQGKSNYITCTTTFTRIIEKAGLPVPVHLSEISDPVLKNMESLKLFGKPFLTPTDFLYFAELKPTGIIDNGQFPLILAASLINNEYNMWLSHYSLNPTADPDYRFYLRAARAIIEGRGALLLKLFGYTEETFPYGTPETLAFILRLEEELEISVSIMRRYIESFPEIYISQESFSLQSSLANEALMVKVRDAMKRMETHFNM
;
A
#
# COMPACT_ATOMS: atom_id res chain seq x y z
N MET A 1 20.15 8.65 -3.90
CA MET A 1 20.37 10.05 -4.32
C MET A 1 19.06 10.78 -4.23
N PRO A 2 19.03 12.09 -3.88
CA PRO A 2 17.77 12.82 -3.78
C PRO A 2 16.93 12.62 -5.05
N GLY A 3 15.65 12.28 -4.89
CA GLY A 3 14.78 11.89 -6.00
C GLY A 3 14.65 10.38 -6.22
N ASP A 4 15.47 9.53 -5.59
CA ASP A 4 15.26 8.08 -5.65
C ASP A 4 13.89 7.72 -5.07
N ILE A 5 13.18 6.84 -5.77
CA ILE A 5 11.91 6.27 -5.35
C ILE A 5 12.19 4.94 -4.66
N LEU A 6 11.56 4.76 -3.51
CA LEU A 6 11.62 3.54 -2.75
C LEU A 6 10.28 2.83 -2.91
N LEU A 7 10.29 1.63 -3.46
CA LEU A 7 9.17 0.71 -3.41
C LEU A 7 9.32 -0.15 -2.17
N VAL A 8 8.35 -0.08 -1.28
CA VAL A 8 8.49 -0.54 0.09
C VAL A 8 7.44 -1.60 0.38
N ASN A 9 7.92 -2.73 0.90
CA ASN A 9 7.12 -3.70 1.61
C ASN A 9 7.35 -3.48 3.11
N LEU A 10 6.34 -2.95 3.78
CA LEU A 10 6.35 -2.74 5.22
C LEU A 10 6.31 -4.09 5.95
N ILE A 11 6.63 -4.06 7.24
CA ILE A 11 6.48 -5.24 8.13
C ILE A 11 5.02 -5.47 8.57
N ASP A 12 4.09 -4.72 8.00
CA ASP A 12 2.67 -4.82 8.30
C ASP A 12 2.03 -5.92 7.45
N GLU A 13 1.32 -6.83 8.10
CA GLU A 13 0.75 -8.03 7.48
C GLU A 13 -0.49 -7.70 6.61
N SER A 14 -1.11 -6.52 6.79
CA SER A 14 -2.31 -6.09 6.06
C SER A 14 -2.07 -5.07 4.94
N ASP A 15 -0.81 -4.75 4.62
CA ASP A 15 -0.50 -3.78 3.57
C ASP A 15 -0.93 -4.30 2.17
N GLY A 16 -1.26 -3.38 1.26
CA GLY A 16 -1.59 -3.71 -0.13
C GLY A 16 -3.06 -3.93 -0.48
N LEU A 17 -3.97 -3.60 0.44
CA LEU A 17 -5.40 -3.78 0.22
C LEU A 17 -5.91 -3.11 -1.07
N PHE A 18 -5.47 -1.89 -1.35
CA PHE A 18 -5.92 -1.15 -2.54
C PHE A 18 -5.37 -1.70 -3.84
N THR A 19 -4.12 -2.10 -3.82
CA THR A 19 -3.46 -2.75 -4.96
C THR A 19 -4.11 -4.09 -5.30
N ASN A 20 -4.80 -4.75 -4.36
CA ASN A 20 -5.55 -5.97 -4.66
C ASN A 20 -6.76 -5.74 -5.57
N PHE A 21 -7.18 -4.50 -5.82
CA PHE A 21 -8.26 -4.20 -6.76
C PHE A 21 -7.77 -4.01 -8.21
N THR A 22 -6.49 -4.06 -8.51
CA THR A 22 -6.02 -3.90 -9.90
C THR A 22 -5.97 -5.25 -10.62
N ALA A 23 -6.07 -5.26 -11.95
CA ALA A 23 -5.97 -6.48 -12.75
C ALA A 23 -4.55 -7.07 -12.75
N GLU A 24 -3.54 -6.22 -12.53
CA GLU A 24 -2.14 -6.62 -12.53
C GLU A 24 -1.67 -7.08 -11.15
N ALA A 25 -0.74 -8.03 -11.12
CA ALA A 25 -0.10 -8.48 -9.90
C ALA A 25 0.77 -7.35 -9.32
N ASN A 26 0.57 -7.06 -8.04
CA ASN A 26 1.33 -6.04 -7.33
C ASN A 26 2.44 -6.65 -6.47
N TYR A 27 3.61 -5.99 -6.52
CA TYR A 27 4.82 -6.44 -5.84
C TYR A 27 5.24 -5.51 -4.69
N SER A 28 4.69 -4.29 -4.66
CA SER A 28 4.94 -3.31 -3.62
C SER A 28 3.64 -2.58 -3.28
N TYR A 29 3.43 -2.37 -1.98
CA TYR A 29 2.18 -1.81 -1.47
C TYR A 29 2.33 -0.37 -0.99
N HIS A 30 3.56 0.06 -0.77
CA HIS A 30 3.88 1.41 -0.39
C HIS A 30 4.99 2.01 -1.25
N SER A 31 5.00 3.33 -1.35
CA SER A 31 6.06 4.08 -2.01
C SER A 31 6.52 5.25 -1.16
N ALA A 32 7.82 5.52 -1.23
CA ALA A 32 8.44 6.61 -0.52
C ALA A 32 9.50 7.29 -1.39
N LEU A 33 9.88 8.51 -1.01
CA LEU A 33 10.84 9.33 -1.74
C LEU A 33 12.06 9.62 -0.87
N TYR A 34 13.25 9.29 -1.34
CA TYR A 34 14.48 9.74 -0.69
C TYR A 34 14.78 11.18 -1.08
N LEU A 35 15.06 11.99 -0.06
CA LEU A 35 15.55 13.35 -0.22
C LEU A 35 16.58 13.68 0.86
N GLU A 36 17.13 14.88 0.77
CA GLU A 36 18.03 15.39 1.79
C GLU A 36 17.63 16.81 2.15
N ILE A 37 17.21 17.02 3.39
CA ILE A 37 16.70 18.30 3.87
C ILE A 37 17.85 19.09 4.49
N GLU A 38 17.88 20.39 4.19
CA GLU A 38 18.82 21.31 4.83
C GLU A 38 18.27 21.81 6.16
N TYR A 39 19.07 21.69 7.21
CA TYR A 39 18.78 22.28 8.51
C TYR A 39 20.09 22.80 9.11
N GLU A 40 20.11 24.09 9.47
CA GLU A 40 21.30 24.78 10.02
C GLU A 40 22.57 24.60 9.16
N GLY A 41 22.42 24.67 7.83
CA GLY A 41 23.54 24.53 6.87
C GLY A 41 24.10 23.11 6.74
N LYS A 42 23.42 22.10 7.32
CA LYS A 42 23.75 20.69 7.17
C LYS A 42 22.63 19.97 6.46
N PHE A 43 22.99 18.95 5.71
CA PHE A 43 22.03 18.11 4.99
C PHE A 43 21.79 16.79 5.72
N PHE A 44 20.52 16.45 5.89
CA PHE A 44 20.09 15.24 6.58
C PHE A 44 19.37 14.31 5.60
N PRO A 45 19.82 13.05 5.45
CA PRO A 45 19.18 12.08 4.60
C PRO A 45 17.87 11.61 5.23
N VAL A 46 16.79 11.72 4.48
CA VAL A 46 15.44 11.44 4.96
C VAL A 46 14.59 10.82 3.89
N ILE A 47 13.55 10.13 4.32
CA ILE A 47 12.51 9.54 3.50
C ILE A 47 11.24 10.34 3.72
N TYR A 48 10.64 10.80 2.63
CA TYR A 48 9.29 11.30 2.62
C TYR A 48 8.33 10.17 2.28
N GLU A 49 7.25 10.06 3.03
CA GLU A 49 6.16 9.12 2.72
C GLU A 49 4.81 9.69 3.16
N ALA A 50 3.73 9.18 2.58
CA ALA A 50 2.39 9.32 3.11
C ALA A 50 1.87 7.95 3.55
N TYR A 51 1.70 7.75 4.85
CA TYR A 51 1.32 6.47 5.45
C TYR A 51 0.22 6.68 6.48
N GLU A 52 -0.86 5.90 6.41
CA GLU A 52 -2.05 5.87 7.28
C GLU A 52 -2.58 7.24 7.76
N LYS A 53 -1.85 7.87 8.69
CA LYS A 53 -2.17 9.09 9.42
C LYS A 53 -1.67 10.36 8.73
N GLY A 54 -0.98 10.24 7.59
CA GLY A 54 -0.64 11.37 6.73
C GLY A 54 0.79 11.36 6.19
N ALA A 55 1.17 12.52 5.66
CA ALA A 55 2.51 12.76 5.13
C ALA A 55 3.51 13.01 6.26
N ARG A 56 4.70 12.43 6.16
CA ARG A 56 5.77 12.61 7.15
C ARG A 56 7.16 12.52 6.51
N ILE A 57 8.14 13.02 7.27
CA ILE A 57 9.56 12.81 7.01
C ILE A 57 10.09 11.84 8.07
N VAL A 58 10.83 10.83 7.63
CA VAL A 58 11.46 9.83 8.48
C VAL A 58 12.97 9.87 8.23
N PRO A 59 13.82 9.91 9.27
CA PRO A 59 15.27 9.78 9.08
C PRO A 59 15.59 8.48 8.32
N LEU A 60 16.49 8.55 7.33
CA LEU A 60 16.83 7.37 6.52
C LEU A 60 17.23 6.18 7.41
N ILE A 61 18.05 6.43 8.44
CA ILE A 61 18.54 5.39 9.35
C ILE A 61 17.41 4.70 10.12
N THR A 62 16.29 5.39 10.39
CA THR A 62 15.11 4.82 11.04
C THR A 62 14.27 4.05 10.02
N PHE A 63 14.10 4.61 8.83
CA PHE A 63 13.27 4.03 7.77
C PHE A 63 13.78 2.64 7.34
N VAL A 64 15.09 2.49 7.18
CA VAL A 64 15.69 1.24 6.69
C VAL A 64 15.87 0.18 7.78
N GLN A 65 15.41 0.42 9.02
CA GLN A 65 15.57 -0.57 10.08
C GLN A 65 14.64 -1.77 9.89
N PRO A 66 15.05 -2.98 10.31
CA PRO A 66 14.19 -4.17 10.27
C PRO A 66 12.88 -4.05 11.06
N SER A 67 12.82 -3.15 12.03
CA SER A 67 11.61 -2.84 12.80
C SER A 67 10.67 -1.86 12.09
N TYR A 68 10.99 -1.44 10.87
CA TYR A 68 10.21 -0.45 10.12
C TYR A 68 9.89 -0.94 8.70
N THR A 69 10.90 -1.42 7.98
CA THR A 69 10.74 -1.95 6.61
C THR A 69 11.18 -3.40 6.53
N GLY A 70 10.44 -4.20 5.75
CA GLY A 70 10.83 -5.58 5.45
C GLY A 70 11.76 -5.65 4.25
N PHE A 71 11.36 -5.01 3.15
CA PHE A 71 12.11 -4.98 1.90
C PHE A 71 11.88 -3.66 1.16
N ILE A 72 12.93 -3.17 0.52
CA ILE A 72 12.90 -1.94 -0.27
C ILE A 72 13.59 -2.20 -1.61
N GLU A 73 12.91 -1.86 -2.71
CA GLU A 73 13.53 -1.71 -4.02
C GLU A 73 13.75 -0.23 -4.34
N ILE A 74 14.95 0.12 -4.81
CA ILE A 74 15.37 1.50 -5.04
C ILE A 74 15.41 1.78 -6.53
N LEU A 75 14.53 2.67 -6.97
CA LEU A 75 14.45 3.17 -8.34
C LEU A 75 15.09 4.56 -8.43
N ARG A 76 15.91 4.76 -9.45
CA ARG A 76 16.59 6.04 -9.72
C ARG A 76 16.22 6.57 -11.09
N TRP A 77 16.12 7.89 -11.20
CA TRP A 77 16.01 8.58 -12.48
C TRP A 77 17.18 8.24 -13.41
N LYS A 78 16.89 7.91 -14.67
CA LYS A 78 17.92 7.64 -15.68
C LYS A 78 18.77 8.87 -15.93
N ASN A 79 18.14 10.05 -15.97
CA ASN A 79 18.80 11.33 -16.00
C ASN A 79 18.78 11.96 -14.59
N GLN A 80 19.84 11.76 -13.82
CA GLN A 80 19.90 12.31 -12.46
C GLN A 80 20.08 13.84 -12.44
N ASP A 81 20.65 14.41 -13.50
CA ASP A 81 20.93 15.85 -13.58
C ASP A 81 19.66 16.69 -13.73
N SER A 82 18.54 16.09 -14.15
CA SER A 82 17.23 16.75 -14.17
C SER A 82 16.61 16.89 -12.78
N VAL A 83 17.11 16.15 -11.78
CA VAL A 83 16.57 16.19 -10.41
C VAL A 83 17.14 17.38 -9.66
N ASN A 84 16.39 18.47 -9.63
CA ASN A 84 16.75 19.61 -8.79
C ASN A 84 16.39 19.33 -7.33
N ARG A 85 17.39 18.93 -6.55
CA ARG A 85 17.30 18.65 -5.12
C ARG A 85 16.60 19.76 -4.31
N SER A 86 16.93 21.03 -4.56
CA SER A 86 16.36 22.15 -3.78
C SER A 86 14.88 22.29 -4.06
N VAL A 87 14.48 22.22 -5.33
CA VAL A 87 13.07 22.30 -5.73
C VAL A 87 12.29 21.11 -5.18
N LEU A 88 12.84 19.89 -5.27
CA LEU A 88 12.21 18.70 -4.74
C LEU A 88 12.00 18.79 -3.21
N SER A 89 13.02 19.26 -2.48
CA SER A 89 12.94 19.43 -1.02
C SER A 89 11.91 20.50 -0.64
N GLN A 90 11.87 21.62 -1.36
CA GLN A 90 10.86 22.66 -1.15
C GLN A 90 9.45 22.16 -1.46
N ALA A 91 9.27 21.36 -2.52
CA ALA A 91 7.98 20.75 -2.83
C ALA A 91 7.52 19.84 -1.69
N VAL A 92 8.39 18.97 -1.18
CA VAL A 92 8.11 18.11 -0.02
C VAL A 92 7.73 18.92 1.22
N LEU A 93 8.53 19.94 1.57
CA LEU A 93 8.25 20.78 2.74
C LEU A 93 6.90 21.50 2.62
N ALA A 94 6.57 22.04 1.45
CA ALA A 94 5.27 22.66 1.20
C ALA A 94 4.10 21.67 1.33
N TYR A 95 4.33 20.38 1.03
CA TYR A 95 3.32 19.35 1.28
C TYR A 95 3.10 19.12 2.77
N LEU A 96 4.13 19.16 3.61
CA LEU A 96 4.00 18.85 5.04
C LEU A 96 3.30 19.94 5.85
N GLU A 97 3.14 21.14 5.31
CA GLU A 97 2.42 22.23 5.96
C GLU A 97 0.90 22.01 6.03
N LEU A 98 0.37 21.06 5.25
CA LEU A 98 -1.05 20.72 5.24
C LEU A 98 -1.29 19.42 6.01
N PRO A 99 -2.33 19.34 6.85
CA PRO A 99 -2.75 18.07 7.43
C PRO A 99 -3.21 17.18 6.29
N HIS A 100 -2.62 15.99 6.16
CA HIS A 100 -2.99 15.02 5.15
C HIS A 100 -3.57 13.77 5.79
N CYS A 101 -4.62 13.24 5.19
CA CYS A 101 -5.25 11.99 5.59
C CYS A 101 -5.20 11.01 4.43
N PHE A 102 -5.34 9.72 4.73
CA PHE A 102 -5.41 8.72 3.67
C PHE A 102 -6.76 8.77 2.93
N ASN A 103 -6.71 8.77 1.59
CA ASN A 103 -7.90 8.73 0.74
C ASN A 103 -8.21 7.29 0.29
N LEU A 104 -9.31 6.73 0.78
CA LEU A 104 -9.74 5.38 0.43
C LEU A 104 -10.66 5.35 -0.80
N THR A 105 -11.02 6.51 -1.38
CA THR A 105 -12.00 6.59 -2.49
C THR A 105 -11.39 6.44 -3.88
N LEU A 106 -10.06 6.26 -3.98
CA LEU A 106 -9.27 6.12 -5.20
C LEU A 106 -9.45 7.26 -6.24
N ASN A 107 -10.21 8.30 -5.90
CA ASN A 107 -10.44 9.47 -6.75
C ASN A 107 -9.76 10.69 -6.11
N ASP A 108 -8.86 11.33 -6.87
CA ASP A 108 -8.05 12.47 -6.42
C ASP A 108 -8.85 13.77 -6.23
N GLU A 109 -10.09 13.82 -6.72
CA GLU A 109 -10.94 15.01 -6.76
C GLU A 109 -12.20 14.84 -5.94
N VAL A 110 -12.05 14.71 -4.62
CA VAL A 110 -13.17 14.93 -3.72
C VAL A 110 -13.28 16.44 -3.52
N GLN A 111 -14.29 17.08 -4.13
CA GLN A 111 -14.51 18.52 -4.01
C GLN A 111 -14.45 18.98 -2.54
N GLY A 112 -13.55 19.93 -2.25
CA GLY A 112 -13.36 20.47 -0.90
C GLY A 112 -12.52 19.62 0.06
N LYS A 113 -11.93 18.50 -0.40
CA LYS A 113 -11.11 17.58 0.41
C LYS A 113 -9.71 17.32 -0.18
N SER A 114 -9.02 18.40 -0.57
CA SER A 114 -7.68 18.37 -1.19
C SER A 114 -6.58 17.71 -0.31
N ASN A 115 -6.86 17.55 0.97
CA ASN A 115 -5.97 17.04 1.99
C ASN A 115 -6.00 15.50 2.12
N TYR A 116 -6.87 14.83 1.39
CA TYR A 116 -6.90 13.37 1.38
C TYR A 116 -6.11 12.84 0.18
N ILE A 117 -5.06 12.08 0.46
CA ILE A 117 -4.07 11.66 -0.54
C ILE A 117 -3.71 10.18 -0.35
N THR A 118 -3.24 9.54 -1.43
CA THR A 118 -2.56 8.24 -1.40
C THR A 118 -1.04 8.47 -1.47
N CYS A 119 -0.23 7.46 -1.13
CA CYS A 119 1.23 7.54 -1.27
C CYS A 119 1.64 7.91 -2.70
N THR A 120 1.01 7.29 -3.70
CA THR A 120 1.30 7.51 -5.13
C THR A 120 0.85 8.88 -5.63
N THR A 121 -0.36 9.35 -5.29
CA THR A 121 -0.85 10.69 -5.68
C THR A 121 0.06 11.78 -5.13
N THR A 122 0.45 11.65 -3.86
CA THR A 122 1.32 12.62 -3.20
C THR A 122 2.66 12.72 -3.87
N PHE A 123 3.25 11.55 -4.16
CA PHE A 123 4.50 11.45 -4.86
C PHE A 123 4.42 12.10 -6.24
N THR A 124 3.43 11.75 -7.05
CA THR A 124 3.22 12.28 -8.41
C THR A 124 3.14 13.80 -8.39
N ARG A 125 2.39 14.39 -7.46
CA ARG A 125 2.29 15.85 -7.35
C ARG A 125 3.61 16.50 -6.92
N ILE A 126 4.41 15.84 -6.08
CA ILE A 126 5.74 16.34 -5.66
C ILE A 126 6.71 16.33 -6.84
N ILE A 127 6.77 15.23 -7.60
CA ILE A 127 7.69 15.13 -8.74
C ILE A 127 7.26 16.04 -9.89
N GLU A 128 5.96 16.21 -10.12
CA GLU A 128 5.42 17.16 -11.10
C GLU A 128 5.83 18.60 -10.76
N LYS A 129 5.65 19.00 -9.48
CA LYS A 129 6.12 20.32 -9.01
C LYS A 129 7.64 20.49 -9.12
N ALA A 130 8.39 19.40 -9.04
CA ALA A 130 9.84 19.41 -9.24
C ALA A 130 10.24 19.45 -10.73
N GLY A 131 9.29 19.47 -11.67
CA GLY A 131 9.54 19.48 -13.10
C GLY A 131 10.00 18.13 -13.65
N LEU A 132 9.79 17.05 -12.91
CA LEU A 132 10.11 15.70 -13.32
C LEU A 132 8.92 15.07 -14.05
N PRO A 133 9.17 14.18 -15.02
CA PRO A 133 8.09 13.53 -15.74
C PRO A 133 7.31 12.59 -14.83
N VAL A 134 5.98 12.61 -14.95
CA VAL A 134 5.08 11.77 -14.15
C VAL A 134 4.77 10.45 -14.86
N PRO A 135 4.60 9.34 -14.13
CA PRO A 135 4.06 8.12 -14.73
C PRO A 135 2.68 8.39 -15.32
N VAL A 136 2.47 7.90 -16.55
CA VAL A 136 1.18 7.99 -17.26
C VAL A 136 0.46 6.65 -17.34
N HIS A 137 1.17 5.56 -17.06
CA HIS A 137 0.59 4.23 -16.99
C HIS A 137 -0.12 4.09 -15.65
N LEU A 138 -1.39 3.67 -15.71
CA LEU A 138 -2.24 3.44 -14.56
C LEU A 138 -2.63 1.98 -14.58
N SER A 139 -2.50 1.30 -13.45
CA SER A 139 -2.99 -0.07 -13.31
C SER A 139 -4.49 -0.15 -13.62
N GLU A 140 -4.87 -1.06 -14.52
CA GLU A 140 -6.26 -1.28 -14.88
C GLU A 140 -7.03 -2.05 -13.80
N ILE A 141 -8.36 -1.99 -13.85
CA ILE A 141 -9.25 -2.74 -12.95
C ILE A 141 -10.12 -3.62 -13.85
N SER A 142 -10.15 -4.93 -13.56
CA SER A 142 -10.96 -5.87 -14.35
C SER A 142 -12.46 -5.71 -14.06
N ASP A 143 -13.32 -6.03 -15.03
CA ASP A 143 -14.78 -5.90 -14.89
C ASP A 143 -15.36 -6.61 -13.65
N PRO A 144 -14.93 -7.84 -13.28
CA PRO A 144 -15.41 -8.48 -12.06
C PRO A 144 -15.03 -7.71 -10.79
N VAL A 145 -13.81 -7.18 -10.76
CA VAL A 145 -13.31 -6.39 -9.63
C VAL A 145 -14.03 -5.05 -9.54
N LEU A 146 -14.33 -4.40 -10.67
CA LEU A 146 -15.15 -3.17 -10.69
C LEU A 146 -16.52 -3.39 -10.03
N LYS A 147 -17.20 -4.51 -10.31
CA LYS A 147 -18.49 -4.84 -9.66
C LYS A 147 -18.36 -5.02 -8.15
N ASN A 148 -17.26 -5.64 -7.71
CA ASN A 148 -16.94 -5.78 -6.30
C ASN A 148 -16.72 -4.42 -5.64
N MET A 149 -15.97 -3.53 -6.28
CA MET A 149 -15.75 -2.16 -5.80
C MET A 149 -17.06 -1.36 -5.74
N GLU A 150 -17.93 -1.46 -6.75
CA GLU A 150 -19.26 -0.82 -6.77
C GLU A 150 -20.13 -1.25 -5.58
N SER A 151 -20.10 -2.54 -5.21
CA SER A 151 -20.83 -3.05 -4.04
C SER A 151 -20.38 -2.41 -2.72
N LEU A 152 -19.13 -1.95 -2.67
CA LEU A 152 -18.50 -1.25 -1.54
C LEU A 152 -18.61 0.27 -1.66
N LYS A 153 -19.35 0.77 -2.66
CA LYS A 153 -19.42 2.19 -3.06
C LYS A 153 -18.03 2.80 -3.31
N LEU A 154 -17.10 1.96 -3.76
CA LEU A 154 -15.79 2.36 -4.21
C LEU A 154 -15.86 2.51 -5.73
N PHE A 155 -15.79 3.74 -6.22
CA PHE A 155 -15.87 4.01 -7.66
C PHE A 155 -14.46 3.94 -8.25
N GLY A 156 -14.11 2.79 -8.82
CA GLY A 156 -12.81 2.53 -9.42
C GLY A 156 -12.66 3.20 -10.78
N LYS A 157 -11.61 4.01 -10.93
CA LYS A 157 -10.98 4.32 -12.22
C LYS A 157 -9.58 3.70 -12.17
N PRO A 158 -8.93 3.43 -13.32
CA PRO A 158 -7.51 3.13 -13.31
C PRO A 158 -6.74 4.17 -12.48
N PHE A 159 -5.83 3.70 -11.63
CA PHE A 159 -5.08 4.54 -10.71
C PHE A 159 -3.64 4.08 -10.62
N LEU A 160 -2.77 4.97 -10.13
CA LEU A 160 -1.35 4.68 -10.01
C LEU A 160 -1.07 3.86 -8.75
N THR A 161 -0.49 2.69 -8.93
CA THR A 161 0.03 1.83 -7.84
C THR A 161 1.53 2.06 -7.64
N PRO A 162 2.09 1.70 -6.48
CA PRO A 162 3.54 1.71 -6.28
C PRO A 162 4.28 0.82 -7.30
N THR A 163 3.68 -0.30 -7.70
CA THR A 163 4.26 -1.23 -8.68
C THR A 163 4.46 -0.56 -10.05
N ASP A 164 3.58 0.35 -10.46
CA ASP A 164 3.65 1.02 -11.77
C ASP A 164 4.98 1.78 -11.99
N PHE A 165 5.66 2.22 -10.92
CA PHE A 165 6.96 2.87 -11.03
C PHE A 165 8.07 1.95 -11.55
N LEU A 166 7.95 0.62 -11.41
CA LEU A 166 8.90 -0.34 -11.99
C LEU A 166 8.92 -0.28 -13.51
N TYR A 167 7.76 0.01 -14.11
CA TYR A 167 7.57 0.06 -15.56
C TYR A 167 7.77 1.46 -16.13
N PHE A 168 8.00 2.47 -15.27
CA PHE A 168 8.16 3.82 -15.73
C PHE A 168 9.51 4.02 -16.42
N ALA A 169 9.47 4.34 -17.72
CA ALA A 169 10.64 4.37 -18.59
C ALA A 169 11.75 5.33 -18.16
N GLU A 170 11.44 6.34 -17.35
CA GLU A 170 12.41 7.32 -16.84
C GLU A 170 13.18 6.85 -15.61
N LEU A 171 12.77 5.72 -15.02
CA LEU A 171 13.39 5.12 -13.85
C LEU A 171 14.17 3.86 -14.22
N LYS A 172 15.13 3.50 -13.37
CA LYS A 172 15.84 2.22 -13.42
C LYS A 172 16.03 1.68 -12.00
N PRO A 173 15.94 0.35 -11.80
CA PRO A 173 16.36 -0.27 -10.55
C PRO A 173 17.85 -0.02 -10.30
N THR A 174 18.22 0.30 -9.06
CA THR A 174 19.62 0.59 -8.68
C THR A 174 20.10 -0.12 -7.43
N GLY A 175 19.19 -0.68 -6.63
CA GLY A 175 19.56 -1.41 -5.43
C GLY A 175 18.36 -1.96 -4.71
N ILE A 176 18.64 -2.80 -3.73
CA ILE A 176 17.66 -3.39 -2.82
C ILE A 176 18.16 -3.26 -1.38
N ILE A 177 17.23 -3.19 -0.43
CA ILE A 177 17.49 -3.36 0.99
C ILE A 177 16.58 -4.49 1.47
N ASP A 178 17.17 -5.55 1.98
CA ASP A 178 16.45 -6.69 2.56
C ASP A 178 16.79 -6.77 4.05
N ASN A 179 15.77 -6.62 4.90
CA ASN A 179 15.90 -6.68 6.35
C ASN A 179 15.63 -8.08 6.93
N GLY A 180 15.70 -9.12 6.08
CA GLY A 180 15.55 -10.52 6.50
C GLY A 180 14.10 -10.89 6.82
N GLN A 181 13.12 -10.17 6.26
CA GLN A 181 11.69 -10.43 6.44
C GLN A 181 11.09 -11.23 5.27
N PHE A 182 11.93 -11.99 4.57
CA PHE A 182 11.53 -12.72 3.36
C PHE A 182 10.26 -13.59 3.53
N PRO A 183 10.09 -14.40 4.59
CA PRO A 183 8.87 -15.19 4.76
C PRO A 183 7.61 -14.35 4.88
N LEU A 184 7.72 -13.21 5.56
CA LEU A 184 6.60 -12.30 5.75
C LEU A 184 6.20 -11.68 4.41
N ILE A 185 7.17 -11.16 3.66
CA ILE A 185 6.91 -10.54 2.35
C ILE A 185 6.35 -11.57 1.38
N LEU A 186 6.94 -12.76 1.33
CA LEU A 186 6.45 -13.85 0.49
C LEU A 186 5.03 -14.27 0.89
N ALA A 187 4.75 -14.41 2.19
CA ALA A 187 3.41 -14.71 2.68
C ALA A 187 2.40 -13.64 2.25
N ALA A 188 2.70 -12.37 2.48
CA ALA A 188 1.86 -11.24 2.09
C ALA A 188 1.59 -11.24 0.58
N SER A 189 2.63 -11.34 -0.25
CA SER A 189 2.48 -11.38 -1.70
C SER A 189 1.64 -12.56 -2.19
N LEU A 190 1.81 -13.76 -1.62
CA LEU A 190 1.03 -14.93 -2.01
C LEU A 190 -0.45 -14.80 -1.63
N ILE A 191 -0.73 -14.33 -0.42
CA ILE A 191 -2.09 -14.12 0.09
C ILE A 191 -2.80 -13.02 -0.72
N ASN A 192 -2.14 -11.87 -0.93
CA ASN A 192 -2.68 -10.77 -1.73
C ASN A 192 -2.94 -11.18 -3.18
N ASN A 193 -2.03 -11.94 -3.79
CA ASN A 193 -2.23 -12.44 -5.16
C ASN A 193 -3.41 -13.42 -5.26
N GLU A 194 -3.53 -14.37 -4.33
CA GLU A 194 -4.67 -15.28 -4.32
C GLU A 194 -5.99 -14.53 -4.08
N TYR A 195 -5.97 -13.52 -3.21
CA TYR A 195 -7.13 -12.66 -2.98
C TYR A 195 -7.54 -11.84 -4.21
N ASN A 196 -6.57 -11.29 -4.94
CA ASN A 196 -6.79 -10.60 -6.20
C ASN A 196 -7.43 -11.53 -7.26
N MET A 197 -6.88 -12.75 -7.41
CA MET A 197 -7.47 -13.74 -8.29
C MET A 197 -8.90 -14.09 -7.86
N TRP A 198 -9.14 -14.22 -6.56
CA TRP A 198 -10.47 -14.48 -6.03
C TRP A 198 -11.46 -13.35 -6.36
N LEU A 199 -11.10 -12.09 -6.14
CA LEU A 199 -11.92 -10.93 -6.50
C LEU A 199 -12.23 -10.85 -8.01
N SER A 200 -11.39 -11.46 -8.85
CA SER A 200 -11.61 -11.53 -10.30
C SER A 200 -12.62 -12.62 -10.71
N HIS A 201 -12.94 -13.58 -9.84
CA HIS A 201 -13.83 -14.70 -10.15
C HIS A 201 -15.12 -14.72 -9.33
N TYR A 202 -15.13 -14.05 -8.17
CA TYR A 202 -16.23 -14.12 -7.20
C TYR A 202 -16.78 -12.73 -6.86
N SER A 203 -18.05 -12.70 -6.46
CA SER A 203 -18.72 -11.48 -6.03
C SER A 203 -18.65 -11.33 -4.51
N LEU A 204 -18.34 -10.11 -4.04
CA LEU A 204 -18.36 -9.77 -2.62
C LEU A 204 -19.81 -9.69 -2.10
N ASN A 205 -20.06 -10.32 -0.95
CA ASN A 205 -21.25 -10.08 -0.14
C ASN A 205 -20.87 -9.72 1.31
N PRO A 206 -20.32 -8.52 1.55
CA PRO A 206 -19.82 -8.14 2.86
C PRO A 206 -20.95 -8.09 3.91
N THR A 207 -22.20 -7.92 3.47
CA THR A 207 -23.34 -7.86 4.39
C THR A 207 -23.67 -9.20 5.05
N ALA A 208 -23.17 -10.33 4.53
CA ALA A 208 -23.26 -11.63 5.19
C ALA A 208 -22.42 -11.68 6.47
N ASP A 209 -21.28 -10.98 6.49
CA ASP A 209 -20.35 -10.94 7.62
C ASP A 209 -20.90 -10.09 8.80
N PRO A 210 -21.08 -10.67 10.00
CA PRO A 210 -21.47 -9.91 11.20
C PRO A 210 -20.50 -8.81 11.60
N ASP A 211 -19.20 -9.02 11.42
CA ASP A 211 -18.17 -8.07 11.85
C ASP A 211 -18.11 -6.89 10.90
N TYR A 212 -18.26 -7.11 9.59
CA TYR A 212 -18.49 -6.02 8.64
C TYR A 212 -19.69 -5.15 9.05
N ARG A 213 -20.81 -5.75 9.48
CA ARG A 213 -21.99 -4.98 9.92
C ARG A 213 -21.69 -4.16 11.19
N PHE A 214 -20.83 -4.65 12.07
CA PHE A 214 -20.34 -3.89 13.22
C PHE A 214 -19.49 -2.69 12.76
N TYR A 215 -18.45 -2.93 11.94
CA TYR A 215 -17.59 -1.88 11.42
C TYR A 215 -18.38 -0.84 10.61
N LEU A 216 -19.41 -1.25 9.85
CA LEU A 216 -20.29 -0.36 9.10
C LEU A 216 -21.07 0.58 10.01
N ARG A 217 -21.62 0.08 11.11
CA ARG A 217 -22.28 0.92 12.12
C ARG A 217 -21.30 1.88 12.78
N ALA A 218 -20.09 1.41 13.06
CA ALA A 218 -19.04 2.23 13.67
C ALA A 218 -18.60 3.36 12.74
N ALA A 219 -18.29 3.07 11.47
CA ALA A 219 -17.90 4.05 10.47
C ALA A 219 -18.99 5.11 10.25
N ARG A 220 -20.28 4.70 10.18
CA ARG A 220 -21.42 5.63 10.11
C ARG A 220 -21.48 6.54 11.33
N ALA A 221 -21.35 5.99 12.54
CA ALA A 221 -21.37 6.77 13.76
C ALA A 221 -20.23 7.81 13.80
N ILE A 222 -19.02 7.43 13.36
CA ILE A 222 -17.87 8.35 13.27
C ILE A 222 -18.14 9.48 12.27
N ILE A 223 -18.54 9.14 11.03
CA ILE A 223 -18.80 10.12 9.96
C ILE A 223 -19.91 11.11 10.35
N GLU A 224 -20.93 10.65 11.08
CA GLU A 224 -22.03 11.49 11.57
C GLU A 224 -21.69 12.30 12.83
N GLY A 225 -20.44 12.26 13.31
CA GLY A 225 -20.00 12.99 14.51
C GLY A 225 -20.49 12.41 15.84
N ARG A 226 -21.04 11.19 15.83
CA ARG A 226 -21.56 10.48 17.01
C ARG A 226 -20.57 9.44 17.56
N GLY A 227 -19.41 9.28 16.91
CA GLY A 227 -18.47 8.18 17.14
C GLY A 227 -17.15 8.57 17.80
N ALA A 228 -17.06 9.69 18.55
CA ALA A 228 -15.79 10.17 19.12
C ALA A 228 -15.03 9.11 19.96
N LEU A 229 -15.74 8.27 20.72
CA LEU A 229 -15.11 7.16 21.45
C LEU A 229 -14.57 6.08 20.49
N LEU A 230 -15.34 5.73 19.44
CA LEU A 230 -14.93 4.74 18.44
C LEU A 230 -13.71 5.22 17.67
N LEU A 231 -13.69 6.51 17.29
CA LEU A 231 -12.57 7.14 16.63
C LEU A 231 -11.26 6.96 17.42
N LYS A 232 -11.32 7.21 18.74
CA LYS A 232 -10.19 7.00 19.65
C LYS A 232 -9.84 5.51 19.82
N LEU A 233 -10.83 4.62 19.90
CA LEU A 233 -10.61 3.17 20.01
C LEU A 233 -9.87 2.62 18.80
N PHE A 234 -10.16 3.14 17.60
CA PHE A 234 -9.44 2.81 16.37
C PHE A 234 -8.14 3.59 16.18
N GLY A 235 -7.72 4.40 17.17
CA GLY A 235 -6.43 5.09 17.13
C GLY A 235 -6.37 6.30 16.19
N TYR A 236 -7.52 6.85 15.80
CA TYR A 236 -7.65 8.04 14.97
C TYR A 236 -8.07 9.27 15.77
N THR A 237 -7.82 10.44 15.19
CA THR A 237 -8.46 11.72 15.55
C THR A 237 -9.39 12.16 14.41
N GLU A 238 -10.16 13.24 14.61
CA GLU A 238 -11.00 13.79 13.52
C GLU A 238 -10.15 14.25 12.33
N GLU A 239 -8.91 14.66 12.60
CA GLU A 239 -7.95 15.17 11.62
C GLU A 239 -7.11 14.08 10.95
N THR A 240 -7.17 12.83 11.42
CA THR A 240 -6.40 11.70 10.85
C THR A 240 -7.31 10.56 10.40
N PHE A 241 -8.63 10.68 10.55
CA PHE A 241 -9.56 9.64 10.13
C PHE A 241 -9.56 9.55 8.60
N PRO A 242 -9.38 8.36 8.01
CA PRO A 242 -9.32 8.23 6.57
C PRO A 242 -10.65 8.61 5.91
N TYR A 243 -10.58 9.15 4.69
CA TYR A 243 -11.78 9.47 3.93
C TYR A 243 -12.26 8.28 3.12
N GLY A 244 -13.54 7.95 3.26
CA GLY A 244 -14.20 6.90 2.50
C GLY A 244 -15.70 6.92 2.76
N THR A 245 -16.45 6.13 2.01
CA THR A 245 -17.83 5.82 2.40
C THR A 245 -17.80 4.91 3.63
N PRO A 246 -18.87 4.89 4.46
CA PRO A 246 -18.92 3.96 5.59
C PRO A 246 -18.76 2.49 5.16
N GLU A 247 -19.27 2.12 3.98
CA GLU A 247 -19.12 0.79 3.40
C GLU A 247 -17.67 0.46 3.08
N THR A 248 -16.96 1.38 2.41
CA THR A 248 -15.53 1.23 2.09
C THR A 248 -14.69 1.13 3.36
N LEU A 249 -14.89 2.02 4.32
CA LEU A 249 -14.16 2.03 5.61
C LEU A 249 -14.37 0.73 6.38
N ALA A 250 -15.61 0.25 6.46
CA ALA A 250 -15.92 -0.97 7.19
C ALA A 250 -15.32 -2.20 6.53
N PHE A 251 -15.32 -2.23 5.19
CA PHE A 251 -14.72 -3.31 4.44
C PHE A 251 -13.21 -3.37 4.64
N ILE A 252 -12.54 -2.22 4.63
CA ILE A 252 -11.08 -2.13 4.78
C ILE A 252 -10.64 -2.63 6.15
N LEU A 253 -11.21 -2.09 7.22
CA LEU A 253 -10.90 -2.52 8.59
C LEU A 253 -11.12 -4.03 8.76
N ARG A 254 -12.19 -4.56 8.17
CA ARG A 254 -12.51 -5.99 8.24
C ARG A 254 -11.52 -6.84 7.44
N LEU A 255 -11.15 -6.40 6.26
CA LEU A 255 -10.27 -7.11 5.35
C LEU A 255 -8.82 -7.10 5.86
N GLU A 256 -8.35 -5.98 6.41
CA GLU A 256 -7.02 -5.87 7.04
C GLU A 256 -6.85 -6.93 8.13
N GLU A 257 -7.84 -7.11 9.00
CA GLU A 257 -7.84 -8.14 10.05
C GLU A 257 -7.73 -9.57 9.48
N GLU A 258 -8.46 -9.90 8.41
CA GLU A 258 -8.32 -11.24 7.79
C GLU A 258 -7.00 -11.42 7.05
N LEU A 259 -6.50 -10.37 6.40
CA LEU A 259 -5.20 -10.41 5.71
C LEU A 259 -4.09 -10.65 6.73
N GLU A 260 -4.07 -9.90 7.84
CA GLU A 260 -3.11 -10.08 8.94
C GLU A 260 -3.08 -11.55 9.39
N ILE A 261 -4.24 -12.12 9.73
CA ILE A 261 -4.28 -13.49 10.22
C ILE A 261 -3.85 -14.51 9.15
N SER A 262 -4.28 -14.31 7.89
CA SER A 262 -3.95 -15.21 6.78
C SER A 262 -2.45 -15.18 6.46
N VAL A 263 -1.85 -13.99 6.46
CA VAL A 263 -0.40 -13.78 6.30
C VAL A 263 0.38 -14.38 7.47
N SER A 264 -0.05 -14.18 8.71
CA SER A 264 0.58 -14.79 9.90
C SER A 264 0.61 -16.33 9.83
N ILE A 265 -0.49 -16.95 9.38
CA ILE A 265 -0.58 -18.40 9.19
C ILE A 265 0.40 -18.85 8.09
N MET A 266 0.37 -18.17 6.94
CA MET A 266 1.20 -18.52 5.79
C MET A 266 2.69 -18.33 6.08
N ARG A 267 3.05 -17.25 6.79
CA ARG A 267 4.41 -16.98 7.24
C ARG A 267 4.96 -18.12 8.10
N ARG A 268 4.22 -18.55 9.12
CA ARG A 268 4.64 -19.67 10.00
C ARG A 268 4.84 -20.96 9.20
N TYR A 269 4.00 -21.18 8.18
CA TYR A 269 4.19 -22.30 7.26
C TYR A 269 5.51 -22.16 6.50
N ILE A 270 5.76 -21.04 5.83
CA ILE A 270 7.01 -20.80 5.07
C ILE A 270 8.25 -20.96 5.96
N GLU A 271 8.21 -20.42 7.18
CA GLU A 271 9.30 -20.56 8.15
C GLU A 271 9.59 -22.02 8.57
N SER A 272 8.61 -22.93 8.44
CA SER A 272 8.79 -24.35 8.76
C SER A 272 9.43 -25.19 7.65
N PHE A 273 9.64 -24.62 6.45
CA PHE A 273 10.26 -25.30 5.29
C PHE A 273 11.49 -24.52 4.80
N PRO A 274 12.65 -24.69 5.45
CA PRO A 274 13.87 -23.96 5.11
C PRO A 274 14.34 -24.20 3.67
N GLU A 275 13.94 -25.29 3.01
CA GLU A 275 14.22 -25.53 1.59
C GLU A 275 13.64 -24.46 0.64
N ILE A 276 12.57 -23.77 1.05
CA ILE A 276 12.02 -22.62 0.30
C ILE A 276 13.03 -21.45 0.29
N TYR A 277 13.91 -21.35 1.30
CA TYR A 277 14.98 -20.35 1.34
C TYR A 277 16.18 -20.68 0.45
N ILE A 278 16.39 -21.95 0.08
CA ILE A 278 17.71 -22.43 -0.38
C ILE A 278 17.95 -22.17 -1.89
N SER A 279 16.92 -21.90 -2.70
CA SER A 279 17.13 -21.52 -4.11
C SER A 279 17.26 -19.99 -4.28
N GLN A 280 18.30 -19.39 -3.69
CA GLN A 280 18.63 -17.96 -3.85
C GLN A 280 18.97 -17.56 -5.31
N GLU A 281 19.10 -18.52 -6.23
CA GLU A 281 19.45 -18.25 -7.64
C GLU A 281 18.30 -17.66 -8.47
N SER A 282 17.07 -17.61 -7.94
CA SER A 282 16.01 -16.83 -8.57
C SER A 282 15.10 -16.20 -7.52
N PHE A 283 15.39 -14.95 -7.15
CA PHE A 283 14.51 -14.04 -6.41
C PHE A 283 13.25 -13.66 -7.23
N SER A 284 12.59 -14.64 -7.81
CA SER A 284 11.40 -14.41 -8.61
C SER A 284 10.18 -14.89 -7.84
N LEU A 285 9.31 -13.97 -7.42
CA LEU A 285 7.98 -14.30 -6.91
C LEU A 285 7.25 -15.25 -7.89
N GLN A 286 7.52 -15.11 -9.19
CA GLN A 286 6.99 -15.94 -10.27
C GLN A 286 7.41 -17.42 -10.17
N SER A 287 8.64 -17.73 -9.72
CA SER A 287 9.07 -19.13 -9.54
C SER A 287 8.42 -19.76 -8.29
N SER A 288 8.16 -18.96 -7.26
CA SER A 288 7.43 -19.41 -6.05
C SER A 288 5.96 -19.70 -6.36
N LEU A 289 5.31 -18.88 -7.19
CA LEU A 289 3.92 -19.10 -7.65
C LEU A 289 3.74 -20.38 -8.49
N ALA A 290 4.82 -20.92 -9.08
CA ALA A 290 4.78 -22.18 -9.84
C ALA A 290 4.83 -23.44 -8.95
N ASN A 291 5.05 -23.30 -7.64
CA ASN A 291 5.10 -24.43 -6.70
C ASN A 291 3.69 -24.84 -6.25
N GLU A 292 3.17 -25.94 -6.81
CA GLU A 292 1.80 -26.42 -6.54
C GLU A 292 1.55 -26.74 -5.06
N ALA A 293 2.53 -27.32 -4.35
CA ALA A 293 2.39 -27.64 -2.93
C ALA A 293 2.28 -26.37 -2.07
N LEU A 294 3.04 -25.33 -2.42
CA LEU A 294 2.94 -24.02 -1.80
C LEU A 294 1.55 -23.40 -2.06
N MET A 295 1.07 -23.44 -3.30
CA MET A 295 -0.23 -22.87 -3.67
C MET A 295 -1.44 -23.57 -3.03
N VAL A 296 -1.38 -24.89 -2.81
CA VAL A 296 -2.41 -25.60 -2.03
C VAL A 296 -2.52 -25.01 -0.61
N LYS A 297 -1.39 -24.62 -0.02
CA LYS A 297 -1.35 -24.07 1.34
C LYS A 297 -1.77 -22.61 1.41
N VAL A 298 -1.41 -21.83 0.40
CA VAL A 298 -1.96 -20.48 0.20
C VAL A 298 -3.49 -20.56 0.18
N ARG A 299 -4.06 -21.46 -0.62
CA ARG A 299 -5.53 -21.66 -0.68
C ARG A 299 -6.11 -22.11 0.66
N ASP A 300 -5.45 -23.04 1.36
CA ASP A 300 -5.89 -23.46 2.71
C ASP A 300 -5.94 -22.28 3.70
N ALA A 301 -4.94 -21.39 3.68
CA ALA A 301 -4.92 -20.19 4.50
C ALA A 301 -6.05 -19.21 4.09
N MET A 302 -6.31 -19.09 2.79
CA MET A 302 -7.34 -18.22 2.20
C MET A 302 -8.79 -18.68 2.42
N LYS A 303 -9.06 -19.97 2.68
CA LYS A 303 -10.42 -20.50 2.95
C LYS A 303 -11.19 -19.73 4.03
N ARG A 304 -10.46 -19.10 4.95
CA ARG A 304 -11.07 -18.21 5.95
C ARG A 304 -11.74 -17.01 5.32
N MET A 305 -11.08 -16.31 4.41
CA MET A 305 -11.63 -15.14 3.72
C MET A 305 -12.89 -15.51 2.93
N GLU A 306 -12.87 -16.66 2.25
CA GLU A 306 -14.05 -17.20 1.55
C GLU A 306 -15.25 -17.41 2.49
N THR A 307 -14.99 -17.89 3.71
CA THR A 307 -16.02 -18.14 4.74
C THR A 307 -16.59 -16.85 5.33
N HIS A 308 -15.83 -15.76 5.36
CA HIS A 308 -16.29 -14.51 5.97
C HIS A 308 -16.98 -13.60 4.95
N PHE A 309 -16.48 -13.54 3.71
CA PHE A 309 -17.11 -12.79 2.62
C PHE A 309 -18.18 -13.58 1.85
N ASN A 310 -18.65 -14.70 2.43
CA ASN A 310 -19.52 -15.75 1.89
C ASN A 310 -20.29 -15.44 0.59
N MET A 311 -19.95 -16.29 -0.38
CA MET A 311 -20.64 -16.72 -1.60
C MET A 311 -22.16 -16.86 -1.48
#